data_AF-G4TT77-F1
#
_entry.id   AF-G4TT77-F1
#
_cell.length_a   1.000
_cell.length_b   1.000
_cell.length_c   1.000
_cell.angle_alpha   90.00
_cell.angle_beta   90.00
_cell.angle_gamma   90.00
#
_symmetry.space_group_name_H-M   'P 1'
#
loop_
_entity.id
_entity.type
_entity.pdbx_description
1 polymer ?
#
loop_
_entity_poly.entity_id
_entity_poly.type
_entity_poly.pdbx_seq_one_letter_code
_entity_poly.pdbx_strand_id
1 'polypeptide(L)'
;MSKHKSDFLSRIKSGFRSSKASQIDAPDSSRSSGMAERSRGSSPHPKSKTDDHGFLELATGSDPDVDIVAIHGLDGHREKTWTAGTNSTRILWLRDLLPLDLPKARVLTYGYDADTRSRECVSTNTIYGHAEKFIQELSRERNGAPR
;
A
#
# COMPACT_ATOMS: atom_id res chain seq x y z
N MET A 1 -24.05 21.73 8.16
CA MET A 1 -22.99 20.70 8.32
C MET A 1 -22.43 20.28 6.94
N SER A 2 -21.80 21.20 6.21
CA SER A 2 -21.33 20.94 4.84
C SER A 2 -20.10 21.79 4.48
N LYS A 3 -19.02 21.66 5.27
CA LYS A 3 -17.71 22.28 4.96
C LYS A 3 -16.61 21.25 4.73
N HIS A 4 -16.72 20.03 5.27
CA HIS A 4 -15.67 19.01 5.11
C HIS A 4 -15.65 18.30 3.76
N LYS A 5 -16.77 18.25 3.01
CA LYS A 5 -16.78 17.64 1.66
C LYS A 5 -16.14 18.52 0.59
N SER A 6 -16.12 19.85 0.76
CA SER A 6 -15.55 20.78 -0.23
C SER A 6 -14.02 20.78 -0.20
N ASP A 7 -13.42 20.61 0.98
CA ASP A 7 -11.97 20.68 1.16
C ASP A 7 -11.25 19.41 0.67
N PHE A 8 -11.95 18.27 0.68
CA PHE A 8 -11.43 17.02 0.11
C PHE A 8 -11.24 17.13 -1.41
N LEU A 9 -12.23 17.68 -2.12
CA LEU A 9 -12.17 17.80 -3.59
C LEU A 9 -11.23 18.91 -4.08
N SER A 10 -10.97 19.94 -3.27
CA SER A 10 -10.04 21.01 -3.64
C SER A 10 -8.58 20.55 -3.65
N ARG A 11 -8.20 19.68 -2.71
CA ARG A 11 -6.84 19.15 -2.57
C ARG A 11 -6.45 18.14 -3.65
N ILE A 12 -7.41 17.41 -4.21
CA ILE A 12 -7.20 16.54 -5.37
C ILE A 12 -6.81 17.35 -6.61
N LYS A 13 -7.30 18.59 -6.74
CA LYS A 13 -7.03 19.45 -7.90
C LYS A 13 -5.70 20.21 -7.82
N SER A 14 -5.18 20.49 -6.62
CA SER A 14 -3.94 21.26 -6.45
C SER A 14 -2.64 20.45 -6.63
N GLY A 15 -2.71 19.11 -6.65
CA GLY A 15 -1.54 18.23 -6.80
C GLY A 15 -0.96 18.14 -8.22
N PHE A 16 -1.66 18.64 -9.23
CA PHE A 16 -1.19 18.65 -10.62
C PHE A 16 -0.48 19.97 -10.95
N ARG A 17 0.79 20.09 -10.56
CA ARG A 17 1.69 21.12 -11.11
C ARG A 17 2.74 20.44 -11.98
N SER A 18 2.60 20.57 -13.29
CA SER A 18 3.57 20.09 -14.28
C SER A 18 4.80 21.01 -14.29
N SER A 19 5.97 20.43 -14.02
CA SER A 19 7.26 21.11 -14.20
C SER A 19 7.89 20.65 -15.51
N LYS A 20 8.20 21.63 -16.39
CA LYS A 20 8.93 21.48 -17.65
C LYS A 20 10.37 20.97 -17.39
N ALA A 21 10.83 20.03 -18.20
CA ALA A 21 12.23 19.60 -18.25
C ALA A 21 13.04 20.51 -19.19
N SER A 22 14.20 20.99 -18.72
CA SER A 22 15.20 21.70 -19.51
C SER A 22 16.25 20.74 -20.07
N GLN A 23 16.64 20.98 -21.33
CA GLN A 23 17.68 20.27 -22.09
C GLN A 23 19.06 20.33 -21.44
N ILE A 24 19.87 19.30 -21.67
CA ILE A 24 21.33 19.30 -21.47
C ILE A 24 22.00 18.57 -22.64
N ASP A 25 23.03 19.23 -23.19
CA ASP A 25 23.85 18.85 -24.34
C ASP A 25 24.88 17.73 -24.04
N ALA A 26 25.32 17.04 -25.09
CA ALA A 26 26.45 16.11 -25.11
C ALA A 26 27.80 16.85 -25.19
N PRO A 27 28.95 16.25 -24.78
CA PRO A 27 29.75 15.51 -25.76
C PRO A 27 30.69 14.38 -25.26
N ASP A 28 31.07 13.55 -26.24
CA ASP A 28 32.35 12.89 -26.55
C ASP A 28 33.06 11.87 -25.62
N SER A 29 33.74 10.98 -26.34
CA SER A 29 34.34 9.68 -26.12
C SER A 29 35.61 9.60 -25.26
N SER A 30 35.79 8.46 -24.59
CA SER A 30 37.07 7.71 -24.56
C SER A 30 36.92 6.35 -23.86
N ARG A 31 37.75 5.41 -24.33
CA ARG A 31 37.79 3.97 -24.00
C ARG A 31 38.26 3.70 -22.56
N SER A 32 37.69 2.69 -21.90
CA SER A 32 38.48 1.66 -21.19
C SER A 32 37.67 0.37 -20.96
N SER A 33 38.39 -0.74 -21.08
CA SER A 33 37.94 -2.12 -20.89
C SER A 33 37.67 -2.43 -19.42
N GLY A 34 36.46 -2.86 -19.10
CA GLY A 34 36.06 -3.37 -17.79
C GLY A 34 35.32 -4.70 -17.94
N MET A 35 35.78 -5.70 -17.19
CA MET A 35 35.28 -7.07 -17.20
C MET A 35 33.79 -7.12 -16.82
N ALA A 36 33.00 -7.81 -17.64
CA ALA A 36 31.57 -8.00 -17.41
C ALA A 36 31.34 -8.98 -16.25
N GLU A 37 31.09 -8.45 -15.05
CA GLU A 37 30.41 -9.20 -14.00
C GLU A 37 28.95 -9.41 -14.43
N ARG A 38 28.61 -10.66 -14.74
CA ARG A 38 27.21 -11.08 -14.89
C ARG A 38 26.52 -10.95 -13.54
N SER A 39 25.88 -9.80 -13.30
CA SER A 39 24.82 -9.70 -12.31
C SER A 39 23.77 -10.74 -12.66
N ARG A 40 23.64 -11.77 -11.82
CA ARG A 40 22.52 -12.72 -11.88
C ARG A 40 21.25 -11.92 -11.63
N GLY A 41 20.57 -11.53 -12.70
CA GLY A 41 19.22 -11.02 -12.62
C GLY A 41 18.41 -12.05 -11.84
N SER A 42 17.90 -11.67 -10.68
CA SER A 42 16.96 -12.49 -9.94
C SER A 42 15.72 -12.61 -10.82
N SER A 43 15.53 -13.80 -11.40
CA SER A 43 14.28 -14.14 -12.05
C SER A 43 13.13 -13.80 -11.10
N PRO A 44 12.06 -13.13 -11.56
CA PRO A 44 10.92 -12.81 -10.71
C PRO A 44 10.37 -14.14 -10.19
N HIS A 45 10.65 -14.44 -8.92
CA HIS A 45 9.99 -15.54 -8.26
C HIS A 45 8.51 -15.22 -8.27
N PRO A 46 7.63 -16.18 -8.63
CA PRO A 46 6.20 -15.99 -8.46
C PRO A 46 5.97 -15.62 -7.00
N LYS A 47 5.52 -14.38 -6.75
CA LYS A 47 5.21 -13.93 -5.39
C LYS A 47 4.24 -14.92 -4.77
N SER A 48 4.54 -15.38 -3.56
CA SER A 48 3.66 -16.33 -2.91
C SER A 48 2.34 -15.61 -2.63
N LYS A 49 1.18 -16.26 -2.87
CA LYS A 49 -0.14 -15.66 -2.56
C LYS A 49 -0.25 -15.24 -1.08
N THR A 50 0.58 -15.80 -0.20
CA THR A 50 0.58 -15.53 1.23
C THR A 50 1.32 -14.25 1.64
N ASP A 51 2.15 -13.67 0.77
CA ASP A 51 2.90 -12.44 1.07
C ASP A 51 1.96 -11.23 1.27
N ASP A 52 0.70 -11.35 0.81
CA ASP A 52 -0.31 -10.31 0.78
C ASP A 52 -1.34 -10.40 1.93
N HIS A 53 -1.18 -11.35 2.87
CA HIS A 53 -2.02 -11.50 4.07
C HIS A 53 -1.43 -10.83 5.32
N GLY A 54 -2.24 -10.71 6.38
CA GLY A 54 -1.84 -10.12 7.65
C GLY A 54 -1.88 -8.59 7.66
N PHE A 55 -1.38 -8.00 8.74
CA PHE A 55 -1.30 -6.55 8.91
C PHE A 55 -0.14 -5.94 8.13
N LEU A 56 -0.38 -4.74 7.62
CA LEU A 56 0.62 -3.83 7.09
C LEU A 56 0.33 -2.43 7.63
N GLU A 57 1.30 -1.84 8.34
CA GLU A 57 1.24 -0.45 8.73
C GLU A 57 1.55 0.45 7.51
N LEU A 58 0.60 1.30 7.16
CA LEU A 58 0.71 2.25 6.05
C LEU A 58 1.19 3.61 6.53
N ALA A 59 0.80 4.01 7.74
CA ALA A 59 1.24 5.25 8.37
C ALA A 59 1.26 5.09 9.88
N THR A 60 2.34 5.51 10.53
CA THR A 60 2.47 5.43 12.00
C THR A 60 1.63 6.46 12.73
N GLY A 61 1.43 7.63 12.12
CA GLY A 61 0.84 8.80 12.80
C GLY A 61 1.83 9.49 13.74
N SER A 62 1.65 10.79 14.00
CA SER A 62 2.44 11.54 14.97
C SER A 62 1.80 11.46 16.36
N ASP A 63 2.41 10.72 17.29
CA ASP A 63 1.87 10.49 18.64
C ASP A 63 0.42 9.95 18.56
N PRO A 64 0.26 8.71 18.07
CA PRO A 64 -1.03 8.25 17.60
C PRO A 64 -2.01 7.92 18.72
N ASP A 65 -3.16 8.61 18.74
CA ASP A 65 -4.24 8.40 19.71
C ASP A 65 -5.36 7.48 19.20
N VAL A 66 -5.32 7.12 17.92
CA VAL A 66 -6.30 6.24 17.26
C VAL A 66 -5.64 5.31 16.24
N ASP A 67 -6.14 4.08 16.19
CA ASP A 67 -5.82 3.10 15.15
C ASP A 67 -6.96 3.02 14.13
N ILE A 68 -6.65 3.20 12.84
CA ILE A 68 -7.56 2.93 11.72
C ILE A 68 -7.12 1.64 11.06
N VAL A 69 -7.98 0.63 11.08
CA VAL A 69 -7.71 -0.67 10.45
C VAL A 69 -8.64 -0.87 9.24
N ALA A 70 -8.06 -0.94 8.05
CA ALA A 70 -8.79 -1.20 6.82
C ALA A 70 -8.73 -2.70 6.46
N ILE A 71 -9.87 -3.30 6.11
CA ILE A 71 -9.97 -4.70 5.70
C ILE A 71 -10.54 -4.74 4.29
N HIS A 72 -9.90 -5.44 3.35
CA HIS A 72 -10.40 -5.52 1.98
C HIS A 72 -11.62 -6.47 1.84
N GLY A 73 -12.36 -6.33 0.73
CA GLY A 73 -13.48 -7.22 0.40
C GLY A 73 -13.06 -8.49 -0.35
N LEU A 74 -14.07 -9.22 -0.84
CA LEU A 74 -13.89 -10.40 -1.72
C LEU A 74 -13.06 -10.04 -2.97
N ASP A 75 -12.18 -10.97 -3.37
CA ASP A 75 -11.19 -10.79 -4.43
C ASP A 75 -10.32 -9.53 -4.28
N GLY A 76 -10.28 -8.96 -3.07
CA GLY A 76 -9.52 -7.77 -2.74
C GLY A 76 -8.07 -8.08 -2.39
N HIS A 77 -7.29 -7.02 -2.29
CA HIS A 77 -5.90 -7.07 -1.82
C HIS A 77 -5.64 -5.89 -0.89
N ARG A 78 -4.91 -6.11 0.22
CA ARG A 78 -4.74 -5.14 1.31
C ARG A 78 -4.28 -3.74 0.89
N GLU A 79 -3.46 -3.61 -0.17
CA GLU A 79 -3.10 -2.30 -0.74
C GLU A 79 -3.89 -1.94 -2.02
N LYS A 80 -3.98 -2.86 -2.99
CA LYS A 80 -4.56 -2.55 -4.32
C LYS A 80 -6.02 -2.11 -4.24
N THR A 81 -6.79 -2.64 -3.28
CA THR A 81 -8.20 -2.24 -3.05
C THR A 81 -8.34 -0.74 -2.80
N TRP A 82 -7.33 -0.14 -2.17
CA TRP A 82 -7.30 1.26 -1.79
C TRP A 82 -6.41 2.09 -2.70
N THR A 83 -5.99 1.53 -3.85
CA THR A 83 -5.11 2.21 -4.79
C THR A 83 -5.91 2.63 -6.02
N ALA A 84 -5.86 3.91 -6.37
CA ALA A 84 -6.47 4.45 -7.58
C ALA A 84 -5.41 5.04 -8.52
N GLY A 85 -5.71 5.06 -9.81
CA GLY A 85 -4.90 5.71 -10.84
C GLY A 85 -4.27 4.75 -11.85
N THR A 86 -3.35 5.26 -12.67
CA THR A 86 -2.71 4.53 -13.77
C THR A 86 -1.32 4.03 -13.36
N ASN A 87 -0.68 3.23 -14.23
CA ASN A 87 0.68 2.74 -13.97
C ASN A 87 1.70 3.86 -13.73
N SER A 88 1.50 5.04 -14.33
CA SER A 88 2.37 6.21 -14.13
C SER A 88 2.01 7.05 -12.90
N THR A 89 0.81 6.86 -12.33
CA THR A 89 0.35 7.64 -11.17
C THR A 89 -0.63 6.80 -10.35
N ARG A 90 -0.09 6.07 -9.36
CA ARG A 90 -0.88 5.32 -8.37
C ARG A 90 -0.88 6.06 -7.04
N ILE A 91 -2.06 6.25 -6.48
CA ILE A 91 -2.27 6.82 -5.15
C ILE A 91 -2.94 5.77 -4.27
N LEU A 92 -2.26 5.36 -3.21
CA LEU A 92 -2.82 4.52 -2.15
C LEU A 92 -3.45 5.44 -1.12
N TRP A 93 -4.76 5.68 -1.19
CA TRP A 93 -5.38 6.80 -0.47
C TRP A 93 -5.24 6.70 1.06
N LEU A 94 -5.22 5.49 1.62
CA LEU A 94 -5.00 5.25 3.05
C LEU A 94 -3.62 5.72 3.54
N ARG A 95 -2.59 5.68 2.68
CA ARG A 95 -1.23 6.11 2.99
C ARG A 95 -0.99 7.56 2.56
N ASP A 96 -1.41 7.90 1.35
CA ASP A 96 -1.00 9.13 0.67
C ASP A 96 -1.91 10.31 0.99
N LEU A 97 -3.18 10.07 1.35
CA LEU A 97 -4.18 11.12 1.55
C LEU A 97 -4.70 11.18 2.98
N LEU A 98 -5.07 10.03 3.57
CA LEU A 98 -5.69 9.98 4.89
C LEU A 98 -4.83 10.59 6.01
N PRO A 99 -3.49 10.38 6.07
CA PRO A 99 -2.65 11.01 7.10
C PRO A 99 -2.59 12.54 6.98
N LEU A 100 -2.94 13.11 5.83
CA LEU A 100 -3.00 14.56 5.67
C LEU A 100 -4.26 15.17 6.30
N ASP A 101 -5.28 14.36 6.59
CA ASP A 101 -6.51 14.76 7.30
C ASP A 101 -6.45 14.37 8.78
N LEU A 102 -5.85 13.21 9.06
CA LEU A 102 -5.73 12.64 10.41
C LEU A 102 -4.26 12.34 10.72
N PRO A 103 -3.43 13.36 11.00
CA PRO A 103 -1.99 13.19 11.19
C PRO A 103 -1.63 12.36 12.43
N LYS A 104 -2.52 12.30 13.42
CA LYS A 104 -2.39 11.47 14.61
C LYS A 104 -2.94 10.04 14.45
N ALA A 105 -3.53 9.69 13.31
CA ALA A 105 -4.01 8.32 13.14
C ALA A 105 -2.86 7.40 12.74
N ARG A 106 -2.71 6.27 13.45
CA ARG A 106 -2.00 5.12 12.89
C ARG A 106 -2.92 4.40 11.92
N VAL A 107 -2.44 4.13 10.71
CA VAL A 107 -3.22 3.50 9.64
C VAL A 107 -2.63 2.13 9.33
N LEU A 108 -3.44 1.10 9.53
CA LEU A 108 -3.15 -0.30 9.23
C LEU A 108 -4.08 -0.79 8.11
N THR A 109 -3.59 -1.69 7.28
CA THR A 109 -4.43 -2.48 6.35
C THR A 109 -4.23 -3.97 6.61
N TYR A 110 -5.30 -4.76 6.46
CA TYR A 110 -5.29 -6.19 6.73
C TYR A 110 -5.66 -6.99 5.48
N GLY A 111 -4.83 -7.98 5.18
CA GLY A 111 -5.06 -8.96 4.13
C GLY A 111 -5.55 -10.30 4.67
N TYR A 112 -6.59 -10.87 4.07
CA TYR A 112 -6.96 -12.26 4.28
C TYR A 112 -7.20 -12.96 2.95
N ASP A 113 -7.21 -14.29 2.98
CA ASP A 113 -7.54 -15.09 1.81
C ASP A 113 -9.00 -14.87 1.44
N ALA A 114 -9.21 -13.99 0.47
CA ALA A 114 -10.53 -13.61 -0.05
C ALA A 114 -10.70 -14.05 -1.52
N ASP A 115 -9.85 -14.96 -2.02
CA ASP A 115 -9.90 -15.47 -3.39
C ASP A 115 -11.12 -16.37 -3.56
N THR A 116 -12.14 -15.88 -4.27
CA THR A 116 -13.38 -16.61 -4.54
C THR A 116 -13.38 -17.31 -5.90
N ARG A 117 -12.33 -17.12 -6.70
CA ARG A 117 -12.33 -17.45 -8.14
C ARG A 117 -11.23 -18.41 -8.55
N SER A 118 -10.37 -18.80 -7.61
CA SER A 118 -9.32 -19.79 -7.82
C SER A 118 -9.88 -21.08 -8.43
N ARG A 119 -9.30 -21.50 -9.56
CA ARG A 119 -9.69 -22.73 -10.26
C ARG A 119 -9.12 -23.99 -9.61
N GLU A 120 -8.10 -23.83 -8.76
CA GLU A 120 -7.37 -24.93 -8.13
C GLU A 120 -7.80 -25.15 -6.68
N CYS A 121 -8.02 -24.07 -5.93
CA CYS A 121 -8.42 -24.13 -4.52
C CYS A 121 -8.96 -22.77 -4.05
N VAL A 122 -10.21 -22.75 -3.59
CA VAL A 122 -10.81 -21.61 -2.88
C VAL A 122 -10.71 -21.88 -1.39
N SER A 123 -10.50 -20.82 -0.59
CA SER A 123 -10.47 -20.96 0.87
C SER A 123 -11.75 -21.62 1.38
N THR A 124 -11.60 -22.67 2.19
CA THR A 124 -12.72 -23.29 2.92
C THR A 124 -12.89 -22.69 4.32
N ASN A 125 -12.10 -21.67 4.65
CA ASN A 125 -12.16 -21.03 5.95
C ASN A 125 -13.47 -20.25 6.11
N THR A 126 -13.99 -20.22 7.33
CA THR A 126 -15.24 -19.51 7.62
C THR A 126 -14.96 -18.05 7.89
N ILE A 127 -15.99 -17.19 7.75
CA ILE A 127 -15.93 -15.80 8.22
C ILE A 127 -15.48 -15.74 9.69
N TYR A 128 -15.97 -16.67 10.51
CA TYR A 128 -15.56 -16.79 11.90
C TYR A 128 -14.07 -17.10 12.04
N GLY A 129 -13.54 -18.06 11.28
CA GLY A 129 -12.11 -18.39 11.32
C GLY A 129 -11.22 -17.24 10.85
N HIS A 130 -11.64 -16.47 9.85
CA HIS A 130 -10.96 -15.23 9.47
C HIS A 130 -11.02 -14.17 10.57
N ALA A 131 -12.17 -13.99 11.22
CA ALA A 131 -12.34 -13.04 12.32
C ALA A 131 -11.47 -13.41 13.55
N GLU A 132 -11.41 -14.70 13.91
CA GLU A 132 -10.57 -15.18 15.00
C GLU A 132 -9.08 -14.92 14.71
N LYS A 133 -8.62 -15.26 13.50
CA LYS A 133 -7.24 -14.98 13.08
C LYS A 133 -6.94 -13.47 13.11
N PHE A 134 -7.85 -12.65 12.59
CA PHE A 134 -7.72 -11.20 12.61
C PHE A 134 -7.57 -10.65 14.03
N ILE A 135 -8.41 -11.08 14.97
CA ILE A 135 -8.35 -10.60 16.37
C ILE A 135 -7.04 -11.04 17.04
N GLN A 136 -6.58 -12.27 16.79
CA GLN A 136 -5.31 -12.76 17.32
C GLN A 136 -4.12 -11.94 16.80
N GLU A 137 -4.09 -11.65 15.50
CA GLU A 137 -3.04 -10.84 14.90
C GLU A 137 -3.12 -9.38 15.36
N LEU A 138 -4.32 -8.79 15.44
CA LEU A 138 -4.52 -7.43 15.94
C LEU A 138 -4.06 -7.29 17.40
N SER A 139 -4.34 -8.31 18.22
CA SER A 139 -3.88 -8.33 19.60
C SER A 139 -2.36 -8.33 19.68
N ARG A 140 -1.65 -8.98 18.75
CA ARG A 140 -0.18 -8.99 18.70
C ARG A 140 0.38 -7.63 18.29
N GLU A 141 -0.18 -7.03 17.25
CA GLU A 141 0.22 -5.68 16.78
C GLU A 141 0.09 -4.62 17.88
N ARG A 142 -0.93 -4.75 18.73
CA ARG A 142 -1.18 -3.81 19.84
C ARG A 142 -0.39 -4.10 21.10
N ASN A 143 0.07 -5.33 21.31
CA ASN A 143 0.78 -5.72 22.54
C ASN A 143 2.18 -5.07 22.66
N GLY A 144 2.76 -4.59 21.56
CA GLY A 144 4.06 -3.89 21.53
C GLY A 144 3.99 -2.40 21.19
N ALA A 145 2.79 -1.86 20.98
CA ALA A 145 2.58 -0.49 20.52
C ALA A 145 1.43 0.16 21.28
N PRO A 146 1.70 0.67 22.50
CA PRO A 146 0.71 1.39 23.30
C PRO A 146 0.25 2.66 22.57
N ARG A 147 -0.97 3.09 22.87
CA ARG A 147 -1.47 4.43 22.50
C ARG A 147 -0.84 5.47 23.42
#